data_AF-A0A9E4BVA9-F1
#
_entry.id   AF-A0A9E4BVA9-F1
#
_cell.length_a   1.000
_cell.length_b   1.000
_cell.length_c   1.000
_cell.angle_alpha   90.00
_cell.angle_beta   90.00
_cell.angle_gamma   90.00
#
_symmetry.space_group_name_H-M   'P 1'
#
loop_
_entity.id
_entity.type
_entity.pdbx_description
1 polymer ?
#
loop_
_entity_poly.entity_id
_entity_poly.type
_entity_poly.pdbx_seq_one_letter_code
_entity_poly.pdbx_strand_id
1 'polypeptide(L)'
;MARILLALLIAVPLRADIYNRLGELTHHLRSGGVPRDGIPAMTNPQSVAPEGAHYLADTDRVLGVVANGAARAYPHRLGWKHEVINDQLGGQYISVTFCPLTSTGLVFDATAPDSAQIEFGVSGMVLNSNLVLYDRRDEKTLYPQMIYVGISGEYRGRRLQLLPVVETTWGLWRALHPHTTVVQAATGLDRYPDYIRALYPLDSYGHYPYGNYRSDQRMIIFPLTTARPGDRLSAKEMVLGLRAAGETKAYPFTRMPNKAVINDRVGDRAVLVLYHLATVTAIPYSRVVGDQLLTFRILDRTGDLPLAFADVETGSEWNMRGEALAGPLKGAQLEQIPAYNSMWFGWSAYWPETRLWNGEGILPPP
;
A
#
# COMPACT_ATOMS: atom_id res chain seq x y z
N MET A 1 32.97 37.24 -33.25
CA MET A 1 31.54 36.99 -32.99
C MET A 1 31.33 35.49 -32.84
N ALA A 2 31.31 34.98 -31.61
CA ALA A 2 30.96 33.58 -31.34
C ALA A 2 30.06 33.58 -30.10
N ARG A 3 28.74 33.45 -30.32
CA ARG A 3 27.76 33.34 -29.24
C ARG A 3 27.59 31.86 -28.90
N ILE A 4 28.07 31.51 -27.71
CA ILE A 4 27.76 30.30 -26.98
C ILE A 4 26.26 30.30 -26.69
N LEU A 5 25.53 29.28 -27.13
CA LEU A 5 24.16 29.00 -26.69
C LEU A 5 24.21 27.83 -25.71
N LEU A 6 24.38 28.18 -24.44
CA LEU A 6 24.23 27.27 -23.31
C LEU A 6 22.72 27.10 -23.07
N ALA A 7 22.15 25.97 -23.49
CA ALA A 7 20.78 25.62 -23.14
C ALA A 7 20.75 25.18 -21.66
N LEU A 8 20.48 26.14 -20.77
CA LEU A 8 20.11 25.84 -19.38
C LEU A 8 18.71 25.20 -19.38
N LEU A 9 18.65 23.88 -19.35
CA LEU A 9 17.45 23.15 -18.93
C LEU A 9 17.32 23.32 -17.40
N ILE A 10 16.74 24.44 -16.99
CA ILE A 10 16.31 24.63 -15.60
C ILE A 10 15.12 23.69 -15.42
N ALA A 11 15.36 22.53 -14.80
CA ALA A 11 14.30 21.70 -14.25
C ALA A 11 13.67 22.46 -13.07
N VAL A 12 12.68 23.30 -13.36
CA VAL A 12 11.85 23.91 -12.34
C VAL A 12 11.05 22.76 -11.70
N PRO A 13 11.19 22.50 -10.39
CA PRO A 13 10.34 21.53 -9.71
C PRO A 13 8.87 21.95 -9.92
N LEU A 14 8.06 21.06 -10.49
CA LEU A 14 6.65 21.33 -10.75
C LEU A 14 5.91 21.47 -9.43
N ARG A 15 4.95 22.40 -9.38
CA ARG A 15 4.13 22.69 -8.20
C ARG A 15 3.30 21.46 -7.80
N ALA A 16 2.90 21.39 -6.53
CA ALA A 16 2.02 20.34 -5.99
C ALA A 16 0.66 20.20 -6.75
N ASP A 17 0.30 21.18 -7.58
CA ASP A 17 -0.93 21.23 -8.37
C ASP A 17 -0.95 20.33 -9.62
N ILE A 18 0.17 19.69 -9.98
CA ILE A 18 0.24 18.86 -11.20
C ILE A 18 -0.77 17.70 -11.19
N TYR A 19 -1.07 17.16 -10.01
CA TYR A 19 -2.05 16.10 -9.84
C TYR A 19 -3.50 16.58 -10.00
N ASN A 20 -3.74 17.89 -10.05
CA ASN A 20 -5.03 18.48 -10.42
C ASN A 20 -5.16 18.66 -11.94
N ARG A 21 -4.06 18.56 -12.69
CA ARG A 21 -4.00 18.69 -14.14
C ARG A 21 -3.71 17.33 -14.78
N LEU A 22 -4.67 16.41 -14.64
CA LEU A 22 -4.50 14.99 -15.00
C LEU A 22 -3.98 14.75 -16.43
N GLY A 23 -4.36 15.60 -17.39
CA GLY A 23 -3.89 15.50 -18.78
C GLY A 23 -2.42 15.85 -18.98
N GLU A 24 -1.80 16.58 -18.05
CA GLU A 24 -0.37 16.88 -18.10
C GLU A 24 0.47 15.73 -17.53
N LEU A 25 -0.11 14.88 -16.67
CA LEU A 25 0.61 13.76 -16.04
C LEU A 25 1.12 12.76 -17.08
N THR A 26 0.45 12.61 -18.23
CA THR A 26 0.90 11.74 -19.32
C THR A 26 2.25 12.16 -19.91
N HIS A 27 2.63 13.44 -19.84
CA HIS A 27 3.94 13.93 -20.29
C HIS A 27 5.10 13.52 -19.36
N HIS A 28 4.77 13.13 -18.13
CA HIS A 28 5.74 12.73 -17.12
C HIS A 28 5.93 11.22 -17.02
N LEU A 29 5.14 10.44 -17.77
CA LEU A 29 5.32 9.01 -17.87
C LEU A 29 6.70 8.69 -18.45
N ARG A 30 7.32 7.64 -17.93
CA ARG A 30 8.57 7.07 -18.43
C ARG A 30 8.33 5.60 -18.72
N SER A 31 8.96 5.09 -19.77
CA SER A 31 9.00 3.64 -19.99
C SER A 31 9.80 2.99 -18.86
N GLY A 32 9.24 1.93 -18.28
CA GLY A 32 9.88 1.08 -17.28
C GLY A 32 10.88 0.10 -17.88
N GLY A 33 11.06 0.09 -19.21
CA GLY A 33 11.95 -0.83 -19.92
C GLY A 33 11.31 -2.14 -20.37
N VAL A 34 10.00 -2.30 -20.14
CA VAL A 34 9.20 -3.43 -20.62
C VAL A 34 7.99 -2.92 -21.40
N PRO A 35 7.48 -3.66 -22.41
CA PRO A 35 6.23 -3.29 -23.07
C PRO A 35 5.04 -3.45 -22.11
N ARG A 36 3.86 -2.99 -22.54
CA ARG A 36 2.59 -3.35 -21.89
C ARG A 36 2.53 -4.87 -21.72
N ASP A 37 2.10 -5.30 -20.53
CA ASP A 37 2.05 -6.71 -20.13
C ASP A 37 3.40 -7.47 -20.16
N GLY A 38 4.53 -6.76 -20.32
CA GLY A 38 5.86 -7.37 -20.20
C GLY A 38 6.16 -7.89 -18.78
N ILE A 39 5.39 -7.44 -17.79
CA ILE A 39 5.24 -8.06 -16.47
C ILE A 39 3.79 -8.56 -16.42
N PRO A 40 3.54 -9.88 -16.40
CA PRO A 40 2.21 -10.43 -16.48
C PRO A 40 1.46 -10.26 -15.15
N ALA A 41 0.30 -9.62 -15.20
CA ALA A 41 -0.61 -9.50 -14.06
C ALA A 41 -1.33 -10.84 -13.80
N MET A 42 -1.42 -11.26 -12.54
CA MET A 42 -2.21 -12.45 -12.18
C MET A 42 -3.70 -12.12 -12.25
N THR A 43 -4.50 -13.04 -12.78
CA THR A 43 -5.96 -12.91 -12.88
C THR A 43 -6.62 -14.12 -12.25
N ASN A 44 -7.39 -13.89 -11.20
CA ASN A 44 -8.09 -14.89 -10.38
C ASN A 44 -7.22 -16.11 -10.05
N PRO A 45 -6.02 -15.90 -9.46
CA PRO A 45 -5.13 -17.00 -9.13
C PRO A 45 -5.76 -17.94 -8.10
N GLN A 46 -5.25 -19.16 -8.04
CA GLN A 46 -5.65 -20.10 -7.01
C GLN A 46 -5.16 -19.60 -5.64
N SER A 47 -5.83 -20.07 -4.58
CA SER A 47 -5.42 -19.80 -3.20
C SER A 47 -5.37 -21.08 -2.40
N VAL A 48 -4.43 -21.18 -1.47
CA VAL A 48 -4.28 -22.31 -0.57
C VAL A 48 -4.56 -21.90 0.89
N ALA A 49 -4.85 -22.88 1.73
CA ALA A 49 -4.87 -22.72 3.18
C ALA A 49 -3.44 -22.46 3.71
N PRO A 50 -3.29 -21.95 4.94
CA PRO A 50 -1.98 -21.59 5.50
C PRO A 50 -0.98 -22.76 5.51
N GLU A 51 -1.46 -23.99 5.69
CA GLU A 51 -0.66 -25.21 5.71
C GLU A 51 -0.08 -25.56 4.33
N GLY A 52 -0.78 -25.19 3.26
CA GLY A 52 -0.33 -25.41 1.87
C GLY A 52 0.64 -24.34 1.37
N ALA A 53 0.92 -23.30 2.16
CA ALA A 53 1.79 -22.18 1.81
C ALA A 53 3.28 -22.47 2.03
N HIS A 54 3.78 -23.63 1.58
CA HIS A 54 5.15 -24.12 1.85
C HIS A 54 6.28 -23.23 1.31
N TYR A 55 5.95 -22.26 0.45
CA TYR A 55 6.88 -21.30 -0.15
C TYR A 55 7.06 -20.01 0.68
N LEU A 56 6.41 -19.90 1.84
CA LEU A 56 6.51 -18.76 2.74
C LEU A 56 7.07 -19.15 4.10
N ALA A 57 8.07 -18.40 4.55
CA ALA A 57 8.49 -18.37 5.94
C ALA A 57 7.65 -17.37 6.74
N ASP A 58 7.58 -17.55 8.06
CA ASP A 58 6.84 -16.66 8.96
C ASP A 58 7.32 -15.20 8.90
N THR A 59 8.57 -14.98 8.50
CA THR A 59 9.20 -13.67 8.33
C THR A 59 8.94 -13.03 6.96
N ASP A 60 8.41 -13.78 5.98
CA ASP A 60 8.11 -13.23 4.66
C ASP A 60 7.01 -12.17 4.74
N ARG A 61 7.13 -11.13 3.90
CA ARG A 61 6.19 -10.02 3.86
C ARG A 61 4.96 -10.35 3.03
N VAL A 62 3.79 -9.98 3.53
CA VAL A 62 2.50 -10.12 2.86
C VAL A 62 1.70 -8.82 2.95
N LEU A 63 0.91 -8.56 1.90
CA LEU A 63 -0.25 -7.70 2.00
C LEU A 63 -1.43 -8.58 2.43
N GLY A 64 -2.03 -8.27 3.57
CA GLY A 64 -3.24 -8.91 4.07
C GLY A 64 -4.47 -8.08 3.74
N VAL A 65 -5.48 -8.74 3.18
CA VAL A 65 -6.76 -8.11 2.80
C VAL A 65 -7.89 -8.88 3.46
N VAL A 66 -8.86 -8.13 4.01
CA VAL A 66 -10.14 -8.67 4.48
C VAL A 66 -11.25 -8.04 3.66
N ALA A 67 -12.11 -8.86 3.08
CA ALA A 67 -13.30 -8.43 2.37
C ALA A 67 -14.48 -9.33 2.76
N ASN A 68 -15.57 -8.73 3.24
CA ASN A 68 -16.79 -9.43 3.66
C ASN A 68 -16.53 -10.64 4.58
N GLY A 69 -15.62 -10.48 5.55
CA GLY A 69 -15.24 -11.53 6.52
C GLY A 69 -14.25 -12.57 6.00
N ALA A 70 -13.96 -12.61 4.69
CA ALA A 70 -12.92 -13.47 4.14
C ALA A 70 -11.56 -12.78 4.18
N ALA A 71 -10.52 -13.49 4.62
CA ALA A 71 -9.15 -12.99 4.71
C ALA A 71 -8.22 -13.70 3.70
N ARG A 72 -7.37 -12.94 3.02
CA ARG A 72 -6.34 -13.48 2.11
C ARG A 72 -5.03 -12.71 2.21
N ALA A 73 -3.92 -13.46 2.21
CA ALA A 73 -2.58 -12.92 2.07
C ALA A 73 -2.09 -12.92 0.62
N TYR A 74 -1.42 -11.85 0.24
CA TYR A 74 -0.77 -11.65 -1.06
C TYR A 74 0.73 -11.44 -0.81
N PRO A 75 1.57 -12.46 -1.05
CA PRO A 75 2.99 -12.36 -0.75
C PRO A 75 3.69 -11.29 -1.58
N HIS A 76 4.56 -10.51 -0.92
CA HIS A 76 5.37 -9.49 -1.59
C HIS A 76 6.19 -10.07 -2.74
N ARG A 77 6.68 -11.31 -2.57
CA ARG A 77 7.43 -12.05 -3.58
C ARG A 77 6.68 -12.22 -4.90
N LEU A 78 5.35 -12.37 -4.86
CA LEU A 78 4.51 -12.38 -6.06
C LEU A 78 4.35 -10.95 -6.60
N GLY A 79 4.10 -9.98 -5.72
CA GLY A 79 4.02 -8.57 -6.09
C GLY A 79 5.28 -8.03 -6.78
N TRP A 80 6.46 -8.53 -6.45
CA TRP A 80 7.72 -8.17 -7.12
C TRP A 80 7.81 -8.62 -8.57
N LYS A 81 7.06 -9.66 -8.95
CA LYS A 81 7.15 -10.33 -10.24
C LYS A 81 5.94 -10.12 -11.13
N HIS A 82 4.78 -9.82 -10.52
CA HIS A 82 3.51 -9.64 -11.22
C HIS A 82 2.96 -8.22 -11.12
N GLU A 83 3.32 -7.49 -10.07
CA GLU A 83 2.88 -6.12 -9.76
C GLU A 83 1.37 -5.90 -9.60
N VAL A 84 0.52 -6.70 -10.24
CA VAL A 84 -0.94 -6.63 -10.21
C VAL A 84 -1.50 -8.04 -10.08
N ILE A 85 -2.43 -8.21 -9.16
CA ILE A 85 -3.19 -9.42 -8.93
C ILE A 85 -4.67 -9.01 -8.89
N ASN A 86 -5.41 -9.31 -9.95
CA ASN A 86 -6.86 -9.17 -9.97
C ASN A 86 -7.47 -10.43 -9.34
N ASP A 87 -8.33 -10.27 -8.36
CA ASP A 87 -8.85 -11.38 -7.55
C ASP A 87 -10.30 -11.15 -7.12
N GLN A 88 -10.92 -12.19 -6.56
CA GLN A 88 -12.21 -12.14 -5.89
C GLN A 88 -12.06 -12.69 -4.46
N LEU A 89 -12.45 -11.88 -3.48
CA LEU A 89 -12.38 -12.22 -2.05
C LEU A 89 -13.70 -11.88 -1.37
N GLY A 90 -14.30 -12.84 -0.67
CA GLY A 90 -15.58 -12.62 0.02
C GLY A 90 -16.70 -12.15 -0.92
N GLY A 91 -16.66 -12.57 -2.19
CA GLY A 91 -17.59 -12.13 -3.23
C GLY A 91 -17.30 -10.75 -3.85
N GLN A 92 -16.38 -9.97 -3.30
CA GLN A 92 -15.97 -8.67 -3.84
C GLN A 92 -14.79 -8.82 -4.81
N TYR A 93 -14.85 -8.15 -5.96
CA TYR A 93 -13.71 -8.05 -6.86
C TYR A 93 -12.72 -7.01 -6.37
N ILE A 94 -11.45 -7.38 -6.33
CA ILE A 94 -10.37 -6.51 -5.87
C ILE A 94 -9.18 -6.58 -6.82
N SER A 95 -8.39 -5.51 -6.85
CA SER A 95 -7.09 -5.49 -7.51
C SER A 95 -6.02 -5.15 -6.49
N VAL A 96 -5.16 -6.12 -6.19
CA VAL A 96 -3.99 -5.96 -5.32
C VAL A 96 -2.81 -5.56 -6.17
N THR A 97 -2.25 -4.39 -5.89
CA THR A 97 -1.18 -3.80 -6.69
C THR A 97 0.05 -3.56 -5.83
N PHE A 98 1.22 -3.84 -6.40
CA PHE A 98 2.50 -3.72 -5.71
C PHE A 98 3.53 -3.06 -6.63
N CYS A 99 4.21 -2.03 -6.12
CA CYS A 99 5.38 -1.48 -6.78
C CYS A 99 6.66 -1.88 -6.05
N PRO A 100 7.53 -2.71 -6.64
CA PRO A 100 8.83 -3.02 -6.03
C PRO A 100 9.72 -1.79 -5.88
N LEU A 101 9.60 -0.81 -6.78
CA LEU A 101 10.45 0.37 -6.80
C LEU A 101 10.12 1.40 -5.71
N THR A 102 8.86 1.51 -5.28
CA THR A 102 8.44 2.42 -4.20
C THR A 102 8.02 1.70 -2.93
N SER A 103 8.08 0.37 -2.92
CA SER A 103 7.60 -0.49 -1.83
C SER A 103 6.15 -0.19 -1.42
N THR A 104 5.31 0.12 -2.40
CA THR A 104 3.89 0.46 -2.19
C THR A 104 3.01 -0.74 -2.48
N GLY A 105 2.12 -1.06 -1.55
CA GLY A 105 1.05 -2.04 -1.71
C GLY A 105 -0.31 -1.35 -1.57
N LEU A 106 -1.11 -1.33 -2.64
CA LEU A 106 -2.43 -0.71 -2.64
C LEU A 106 -3.47 -1.72 -3.16
N VAL A 107 -4.63 -1.72 -2.53
CA VAL A 107 -5.75 -2.60 -2.91
C VAL A 107 -6.91 -1.73 -3.32
N PHE A 108 -7.48 -2.01 -4.49
CA PHE A 108 -8.62 -1.26 -5.01
C PHE A 108 -9.85 -2.14 -5.08
N ASP A 109 -11.02 -1.54 -4.84
CA ASP A 109 -12.26 -2.15 -5.30
C ASP A 109 -12.24 -2.19 -6.82
N ALA A 110 -12.38 -3.40 -7.36
CA ALA A 110 -12.35 -3.69 -8.78
C ALA A 110 -13.72 -4.18 -9.26
N THR A 111 -14.80 -3.75 -8.60
CA THR A 111 -16.18 -4.05 -9.00
C THR A 111 -16.71 -2.93 -9.90
N ALA A 112 -17.08 -3.27 -11.13
CA ALA A 112 -17.71 -2.34 -12.06
C ALA A 112 -19.19 -2.08 -11.69
N PRO A 113 -19.82 -1.00 -12.20
CA PRO A 113 -21.22 -0.69 -11.91
C PRO A 113 -22.22 -1.79 -12.30
N ASP A 114 -21.88 -2.62 -13.29
CA ASP A 114 -22.64 -3.79 -13.74
C ASP A 114 -22.26 -5.08 -12.98
N SER A 115 -21.52 -4.95 -11.88
CA SER A 115 -20.99 -6.05 -11.06
C SER A 115 -19.98 -6.96 -11.77
N ALA A 116 -19.46 -6.56 -12.93
CA ALA A 116 -18.33 -7.25 -13.55
C ALA A 116 -17.00 -6.94 -12.83
N GLN A 117 -16.02 -7.83 -13.00
CA GLN A 117 -14.65 -7.57 -12.54
C GLN A 117 -13.97 -6.55 -13.46
N ILE A 118 -13.39 -5.51 -12.87
CA ILE A 118 -12.42 -4.65 -13.53
C ILE A 118 -11.06 -5.34 -13.43
N GLU A 119 -10.49 -5.69 -14.58
CA GLU A 119 -9.12 -6.20 -14.62
C GLU A 119 -8.13 -5.10 -14.99
N PHE A 120 -7.08 -4.98 -14.18
CA PHE A 120 -5.94 -4.12 -14.50
C PHE A 120 -4.76 -4.94 -14.99
N GLY A 121 -3.98 -4.38 -15.91
CA GLY A 121 -2.69 -4.93 -16.30
C GLY A 121 -1.54 -3.95 -16.03
N VAL A 122 -0.31 -4.43 -16.20
CA VAL A 122 0.90 -3.61 -16.07
C VAL A 122 1.15 -2.87 -17.37
N SER A 123 1.16 -1.53 -17.34
CA SER A 123 1.29 -0.74 -18.58
C SER A 123 2.70 -0.72 -19.17
N GLY A 124 3.71 -1.12 -18.39
CA GLY A 124 5.12 -0.91 -18.71
C GLY A 124 5.58 0.54 -18.51
N MET A 125 4.70 1.43 -18.04
CA MET A 125 5.02 2.84 -17.75
C MET A 125 5.12 3.07 -16.24
N VAL A 126 5.90 4.08 -15.87
CA VAL A 126 6.05 4.56 -14.50
C VAL A 126 5.86 6.08 -14.41
N LEU A 127 5.39 6.53 -13.26
CA LEU A 127 5.36 7.93 -12.85
C LEU A 127 6.05 8.05 -11.49
N ASN A 128 7.06 8.90 -11.35
CA ASN A 128 7.85 9.02 -10.11
C ASN A 128 8.44 7.69 -9.59
N SER A 129 8.96 6.86 -10.51
CA SER A 129 9.38 5.47 -10.25
C SER A 129 8.30 4.53 -9.71
N ASN A 130 7.03 4.93 -9.69
CA ASN A 130 5.91 4.12 -9.25
C ASN A 130 5.14 3.57 -10.47
N LEU A 131 4.63 2.34 -10.37
CA LEU A 131 3.96 1.69 -11.49
C LEU A 131 2.69 2.44 -11.92
N VAL A 132 2.38 2.30 -13.20
CA VAL A 132 1.13 2.76 -13.79
C VAL A 132 0.37 1.54 -14.31
N LEU A 133 -0.85 1.36 -13.84
CA LEU A 133 -1.76 0.32 -14.30
C LEU A 133 -2.40 0.76 -15.61
N TYR A 134 -2.85 -0.18 -16.44
CA TYR A 134 -3.81 0.11 -17.50
C TYR A 134 -5.11 -0.67 -17.26
N ASP A 135 -6.23 -0.07 -17.65
CA ASP A 135 -7.56 -0.68 -17.57
C ASP A 135 -7.83 -1.55 -18.81
N ARG A 136 -8.13 -2.83 -18.61
CA ARG A 136 -8.40 -3.75 -19.72
C ARG A 136 -9.77 -3.55 -20.38
N ARG A 137 -10.67 -2.75 -19.78
CA ARG A 137 -11.98 -2.47 -20.37
C ARG A 137 -11.88 -1.62 -21.63
N ASP A 138 -10.97 -0.64 -21.64
CA ASP A 138 -10.78 0.28 -22.78
C ASP A 138 -9.37 0.28 -23.38
N GLU A 139 -8.42 -0.43 -22.75
CA GLU A 139 -7.01 -0.55 -23.15
C GLU A 139 -6.27 0.80 -23.24
N LYS A 140 -6.87 1.89 -22.74
CA LYS A 140 -6.38 3.27 -22.93
C LYS A 140 -6.27 4.03 -21.61
N THR A 141 -7.11 3.72 -20.64
CA THR A 141 -7.07 4.37 -19.34
C THR A 141 -5.86 3.88 -18.57
N LEU A 142 -5.04 4.85 -18.13
CA LEU A 142 -3.90 4.62 -17.27
C LEU A 142 -4.20 5.12 -15.85
N TYR A 143 -3.78 4.35 -14.85
CA TYR A 143 -3.92 4.68 -13.43
C TYR A 143 -2.55 4.66 -12.75
N PRO A 144 -1.92 5.81 -12.49
CA PRO A 144 -0.75 5.87 -11.62
C PRO A 144 -1.15 5.41 -10.21
N GLN A 145 -0.48 4.37 -9.70
CA GLN A 145 -0.93 3.61 -8.53
C GLN A 145 -1.14 4.53 -7.31
N MET A 146 -0.20 5.42 -7.01
CA MET A 146 -0.23 6.24 -5.78
C MET A 146 -1.32 7.32 -5.72
N ILE A 147 -1.84 7.76 -6.87
CA ILE A 147 -2.96 8.73 -6.93
C ILE A 147 -4.30 8.09 -7.30
N TYR A 148 -4.25 6.89 -7.92
CA TYR A 148 -5.38 6.01 -8.23
C TYR A 148 -6.55 6.72 -8.93
N VAL A 149 -6.21 7.59 -9.88
CA VAL A 149 -7.16 8.31 -10.75
C VAL A 149 -6.77 8.04 -12.20
N GLY A 150 -7.77 7.81 -13.05
CA GLY A 150 -7.59 7.62 -14.49
C GLY A 150 -7.07 8.92 -15.13
N ILE A 151 -5.92 8.87 -15.79
CA ILE A 151 -5.30 10.06 -16.40
C ILE A 151 -5.50 10.15 -17.91
N SER A 152 -5.97 9.06 -18.53
CA SER A 152 -6.20 8.92 -19.97
C SER A 152 -7.44 8.05 -20.22
N GLY A 153 -7.78 7.80 -21.49
CA GLY A 153 -8.85 6.86 -21.87
C GLY A 153 -10.26 7.31 -21.49
N GLU A 154 -11.19 6.36 -21.58
CA GLU A 154 -12.62 6.54 -21.32
C GLU A 154 -12.90 6.87 -19.85
N TYR A 155 -12.14 6.29 -18.93
CA TYR A 155 -12.33 6.45 -17.48
C TYR A 155 -11.45 7.56 -16.88
N ARG A 156 -11.00 8.53 -17.70
CA ARG A 156 -10.26 9.69 -17.23
C ARG A 156 -11.03 10.45 -16.15
N GLY A 157 -10.35 10.82 -15.07
CA GLY A 157 -10.91 11.50 -13.90
C GLY A 157 -11.62 10.57 -12.92
N ARG A 158 -11.90 9.31 -13.28
CA ARG A 158 -12.46 8.33 -12.34
C ARG A 158 -11.41 7.93 -11.33
N ARG A 159 -11.78 7.98 -10.05
CA ARG A 159 -10.95 7.56 -8.92
C ARG A 159 -11.34 6.14 -8.52
N LEU A 160 -10.35 5.26 -8.35
CA LEU A 160 -10.58 3.94 -7.78
C LEU A 160 -10.82 4.07 -6.27
N GLN A 161 -11.69 3.23 -5.72
CA GLN A 161 -11.88 3.15 -4.28
C GLN A 161 -10.72 2.36 -3.67
N LEU A 162 -9.92 3.02 -2.82
CA LEU A 162 -8.86 2.37 -2.06
C LEU A 162 -9.49 1.58 -0.90
N LEU A 163 -9.13 0.31 -0.79
CA LEU A 163 -9.54 -0.58 0.30
C LEU A 163 -8.45 -0.63 1.39
N PRO A 164 -8.81 -0.91 2.65
CA PRO A 164 -7.83 -1.14 3.70
C PRO A 164 -6.94 -2.35 3.39
N VAL A 165 -5.66 -2.25 3.73
CA VAL A 165 -4.68 -3.31 3.59
C VAL A 165 -3.75 -3.29 4.80
N VAL A 166 -3.34 -4.47 5.26
CA VAL A 166 -2.34 -4.62 6.32
C VAL A 166 -1.08 -5.19 5.71
N GLU A 167 0.00 -4.41 5.68
CA GLU A 167 1.31 -4.94 5.30
C GLU A 167 2.04 -5.45 6.55
N THR A 168 2.31 -6.75 6.59
CA THR A 168 2.88 -7.40 7.77
C THR A 168 3.72 -8.62 7.39
N THR A 169 4.22 -9.36 8.39
CA THR A 169 4.85 -10.67 8.16
C THR A 169 3.78 -11.76 8.08
N TRP A 170 4.05 -12.82 7.32
CA TRP A 170 3.14 -13.95 7.17
C TRP A 170 2.76 -14.57 8.52
N GLY A 171 3.73 -14.72 9.43
CA GLY A 171 3.49 -15.25 10.78
C GLY A 171 2.48 -14.42 11.56
N LEU A 172 2.62 -13.07 11.56
CA LEU A 172 1.66 -12.21 12.25
C LEU A 172 0.31 -12.19 11.54
N TRP A 173 0.27 -12.19 10.21
CA TRP A 173 -0.99 -12.25 9.47
C TRP A 173 -1.79 -13.52 9.82
N ARG A 174 -1.16 -14.69 9.89
CA ARG A 174 -1.84 -15.92 10.34
C ARG A 174 -2.34 -15.83 11.78
N ALA A 175 -1.58 -15.21 12.68
CA ALA A 175 -2.03 -15.00 14.05
C ALA A 175 -3.23 -14.06 14.12
N LEU A 176 -3.28 -13.02 13.27
CA LEU A 176 -4.43 -12.13 13.15
C LEU A 176 -5.64 -12.86 12.53
N HIS A 177 -5.42 -13.66 11.48
CA HIS A 177 -6.47 -14.33 10.71
C HIS A 177 -6.15 -15.82 10.49
N PRO A 178 -6.43 -16.70 11.48
CA PRO A 178 -6.08 -18.12 11.40
C PRO A 178 -6.73 -18.88 10.23
N HIS A 179 -7.91 -18.43 9.79
CA HIS A 179 -8.65 -19.00 8.65
C HIS A 179 -8.34 -18.32 7.31
N THR A 180 -7.29 -17.50 7.24
CA THR A 180 -6.89 -16.84 6.00
C THR A 180 -6.53 -17.84 4.91
N THR A 181 -6.75 -17.46 3.66
CA THR A 181 -6.09 -18.10 2.51
C THR A 181 -4.84 -17.33 2.11
N VAL A 182 -4.05 -17.86 1.18
CA VAL A 182 -2.91 -17.16 0.58
C VAL A 182 -2.86 -17.42 -0.93
N VAL A 183 -2.54 -16.40 -1.72
CA VAL A 183 -2.42 -16.54 -3.18
C VAL A 183 -1.29 -17.48 -3.54
N GLN A 184 -1.61 -18.51 -4.33
CA GLN A 184 -0.68 -19.52 -4.81
C GLN A 184 0.17 -18.98 -5.96
N ALA A 185 1.49 -19.12 -5.82
CA ALA A 185 2.46 -18.80 -6.86
C ALA A 185 2.21 -19.61 -8.14
N ALA A 186 2.65 -19.09 -9.30
CA ALA A 186 2.55 -19.76 -10.61
C ALA A 186 1.12 -20.12 -11.07
N THR A 187 0.08 -19.41 -10.58
CA THR A 187 -1.32 -19.55 -11.03
C THR A 187 -1.89 -18.22 -11.51
N GLY A 188 -3.04 -18.23 -12.18
CA GLY A 188 -3.69 -17.01 -12.67
C GLY A 188 -2.98 -16.34 -13.85
N LEU A 189 -2.21 -17.11 -14.63
CA LEU A 189 -1.46 -16.64 -15.81
C LEU A 189 -2.04 -17.14 -17.14
N ASP A 190 -3.25 -17.68 -17.13
CA ASP A 190 -3.86 -18.37 -18.28
C ASP A 190 -4.13 -17.44 -19.49
N ARG A 191 -4.12 -16.12 -19.25
CA ARG A 191 -4.21 -15.11 -20.32
C ARG A 191 -2.93 -15.03 -21.17
N TYR A 192 -1.80 -15.47 -20.65
CA TYR A 192 -0.51 -15.31 -21.28
C TYR A 192 -0.09 -16.58 -22.05
N PRO A 193 0.64 -16.45 -23.16
CA PRO A 193 1.19 -17.61 -23.87
C PRO A 193 2.12 -18.45 -22.99
N ASP A 194 2.22 -19.75 -23.29
CA ASP A 194 3.01 -20.70 -22.48
C ASP A 194 4.48 -20.29 -22.31
N TYR A 195 5.09 -19.65 -23.31
CA TYR A 195 6.47 -19.18 -23.20
C TYR A 195 6.66 -18.06 -22.18
N ILE A 196 5.63 -17.23 -21.91
CA ILE A 196 5.64 -16.25 -20.82
C ILE A 196 5.43 -16.97 -19.49
N ARG A 197 4.44 -17.88 -19.42
CA ARG A 197 4.13 -18.65 -18.20
C ARG A 197 5.34 -19.42 -17.69
N ALA A 198 6.14 -19.99 -18.59
CA ALA A 198 7.36 -20.72 -18.30
C ALA A 198 8.47 -19.88 -17.62
N LEU A 199 8.37 -18.54 -17.65
CA LEU A 199 9.31 -17.64 -16.96
C LEU A 199 8.98 -17.42 -15.47
N TYR A 200 7.85 -17.95 -15.00
CA TYR A 200 7.36 -17.78 -13.62
C TYR A 200 7.18 -19.10 -12.85
N PRO A 201 8.17 -20.02 -12.86
CA PRO A 201 8.17 -21.17 -11.96
C PRO A 201 8.29 -20.73 -10.48
N LEU A 202 7.95 -21.64 -9.56
CA LEU A 202 7.90 -21.34 -8.12
C LEU A 202 9.21 -20.77 -7.54
N ASP A 203 10.35 -21.25 -8.01
CA ASP A 203 11.69 -20.80 -7.60
C ASP A 203 12.02 -19.37 -8.07
N SER A 204 11.37 -18.88 -9.13
CA SER A 204 11.57 -17.51 -9.63
C SER A 204 11.17 -16.42 -8.63
N TYR A 205 10.34 -16.76 -7.63
CA TYR A 205 9.84 -15.84 -6.60
C TYR A 205 10.74 -15.74 -5.37
N GLY A 206 11.86 -16.49 -5.31
CA GLY A 206 12.74 -16.53 -4.15
C GLY A 206 13.53 -15.24 -3.88
N HIS A 207 13.68 -14.37 -4.89
CA HIS A 207 14.58 -13.23 -4.82
C HIS A 207 13.95 -11.92 -5.29
N TYR A 208 14.31 -10.85 -4.60
CA TYR A 208 13.95 -9.49 -4.98
C TYR A 208 14.68 -9.09 -6.28
N PRO A 209 13.98 -8.62 -7.33
CA PRO A 209 14.56 -8.48 -8.66
C PRO A 209 15.49 -7.27 -8.84
N TYR A 210 15.56 -6.34 -7.89
CA TYR A 210 16.36 -5.11 -8.01
C TYR A 210 17.57 -5.05 -7.07
N GLY A 211 18.18 -6.20 -6.74
CA GLY A 211 19.43 -6.25 -5.97
C GLY A 211 19.38 -5.46 -4.66
N ASN A 212 20.34 -4.55 -4.45
CA ASN A 212 20.44 -3.70 -3.25
C ASN A 212 19.57 -2.42 -3.29
N TYR A 213 18.71 -2.25 -4.30
CA TYR A 213 17.94 -1.02 -4.53
C TYR A 213 17.11 -0.56 -3.31
N ARG A 214 16.61 -1.49 -2.50
CA ARG A 214 15.83 -1.15 -1.30
C ARG A 214 16.65 -0.53 -0.17
N SER A 215 17.96 -0.81 -0.13
CA SER A 215 18.89 -0.30 0.88
C SER A 215 19.74 0.87 0.38
N ASP A 216 19.93 1.00 -0.94
CA ASP A 216 20.69 2.10 -1.53
C ASP A 216 19.86 3.40 -1.56
N GLN A 217 20.20 4.33 -0.65
CA GLN A 217 19.52 5.61 -0.51
C GLN A 217 19.71 6.56 -1.70
N ARG A 218 20.71 6.31 -2.55
CA ARG A 218 21.06 7.16 -3.69
C ARG A 218 20.44 6.65 -4.99
N MET A 219 20.12 5.35 -5.05
CA MET A 219 19.58 4.72 -6.25
C MET A 219 18.07 4.98 -6.41
N ILE A 220 17.72 5.92 -7.29
CA ILE A 220 16.36 6.14 -7.78
C ILE A 220 16.39 5.95 -9.29
N ILE A 221 15.66 4.95 -9.82
CA ILE A 221 15.79 4.53 -11.23
C ILE A 221 15.18 5.56 -12.19
N PHE A 222 14.03 6.15 -11.83
CA PHE A 222 13.30 7.08 -12.69
C PHE A 222 13.17 8.46 -12.05
N PRO A 223 13.19 9.55 -12.85
CA PRO A 223 13.13 10.91 -12.33
C PRO A 223 11.82 11.18 -11.56
N LEU A 224 11.93 12.06 -10.57
CA LEU A 224 10.80 12.54 -9.76
C LEU A 224 10.30 13.89 -10.30
N THR A 225 8.99 14.12 -10.28
CA THR A 225 8.36 15.35 -10.81
C THR A 225 8.38 16.52 -9.84
N THR A 226 8.35 16.27 -8.53
CA THR A 226 8.17 17.33 -7.51
C THR A 226 9.21 17.32 -6.38
N ALA A 227 9.66 16.16 -5.89
CA ALA A 227 10.38 16.07 -4.62
C ALA A 227 11.90 15.88 -4.70
N ARG A 228 12.60 16.45 -3.70
CA ARG A 228 13.98 16.15 -3.32
C ARG A 228 13.96 15.47 -1.95
N PRO A 229 13.88 14.13 -1.87
CA PRO A 229 13.55 13.42 -0.63
C PRO A 229 14.50 13.69 0.53
N GLY A 230 15.80 13.81 0.23
CA GLY A 230 16.88 13.92 1.22
C GLY A 230 16.81 15.14 2.14
N ASP A 231 15.94 16.11 1.86
CA ASP A 231 15.79 17.32 2.67
C ASP A 231 14.94 17.09 3.94
N ARG A 232 14.18 15.98 4.00
CA ARG A 232 13.24 15.72 5.12
C ARG A 232 13.39 14.34 5.76
N LEU A 233 13.66 13.30 4.96
CA LEU A 233 13.88 11.91 5.38
C LEU A 233 14.81 11.22 4.37
N SER A 234 15.39 10.07 4.74
CA SER A 234 16.18 9.30 3.77
C SER A 234 15.29 8.75 2.66
N ALA A 235 15.80 8.66 1.43
CA ALA A 235 14.96 8.33 0.26
C ALA A 235 14.19 7.01 0.42
N LYS A 236 14.82 5.95 0.93
CA LYS A 236 14.22 4.61 1.12
C LYS A 236 13.61 4.42 2.50
N GLU A 237 13.55 5.47 3.31
CA GLU A 237 12.88 5.39 4.61
C GLU A 237 11.41 5.03 4.41
N MET A 238 10.94 3.99 5.11
CA MET A 238 9.55 3.56 5.02
C MET A 238 8.66 4.50 5.83
N VAL A 239 7.55 4.91 5.24
CA VAL A 239 6.49 5.68 5.89
C VAL A 239 5.15 4.98 5.70
N LEU A 240 4.27 5.04 6.70
CA LEU A 240 2.83 4.88 6.47
C LEU A 240 2.32 6.22 5.98
N GLY A 241 1.77 6.26 4.77
CA GLY A 241 1.15 7.44 4.20
C GLY A 241 -0.37 7.39 4.33
N LEU A 242 -0.95 8.44 4.90
CA LEU A 242 -2.40 8.59 5.07
C LEU A 242 -2.88 9.85 4.38
N ARG A 243 -4.01 9.73 3.66
CA ARG A 243 -4.69 10.86 3.04
C ARG A 243 -6.14 10.91 3.51
N ALA A 244 -6.56 12.04 4.06
CA ALA A 244 -7.91 12.27 4.56
C ALA A 244 -8.32 13.73 4.35
N ALA A 245 -9.55 13.96 3.85
CA ALA A 245 -10.12 15.28 3.61
C ALA A 245 -9.19 16.27 2.84
N GLY A 246 -8.45 15.76 1.85
CA GLY A 246 -7.52 16.58 1.05
C GLY A 246 -6.15 16.82 1.71
N GLU A 247 -5.98 16.45 2.97
CA GLU A 247 -4.70 16.50 3.66
C GLU A 247 -3.93 15.19 3.57
N THR A 248 -2.61 15.28 3.65
CA THR A 248 -1.70 14.14 3.69
C THR A 248 -0.79 14.21 4.91
N LYS A 249 -0.61 13.07 5.56
CA LYS A 249 0.33 12.90 6.67
C LYS A 249 1.09 11.59 6.50
N ALA A 250 2.39 11.61 6.77
CA ALA A 250 3.24 10.44 6.76
C ALA A 250 3.80 10.17 8.16
N TYR A 251 3.83 8.89 8.52
CA TYR A 251 4.35 8.38 9.79
C TYR A 251 5.64 7.60 9.51
N PRO A 252 6.83 8.18 9.74
CA PRO A 252 8.09 7.51 9.46
C PRO A 252 8.33 6.37 10.43
N PHE A 253 8.64 5.18 9.90
CA PHE A 253 8.79 3.97 10.70
C PHE A 253 9.95 4.08 11.69
N THR A 254 11.00 4.83 11.35
CA THR A 254 12.17 5.06 12.22
C THR A 254 11.84 5.94 13.43
N ARG A 255 10.77 6.72 13.37
CA ARG A 255 10.36 7.64 14.44
C ARG A 255 9.33 7.02 15.38
N MET A 256 8.57 6.02 14.91
CA MET A 256 7.57 5.35 15.72
C MET A 256 8.24 4.32 16.65
N PRO A 257 8.04 4.39 17.98
CA PRO A 257 8.61 3.41 18.90
C PRO A 257 7.97 2.03 18.68
N ASN A 258 8.65 0.96 19.12
CA ASN A 258 8.06 -0.37 19.07
C ASN A 258 6.78 -0.42 19.92
N LYS A 259 5.73 -1.07 19.39
CA LYS A 259 4.39 -1.15 20.01
C LYS A 259 3.76 0.23 20.24
N ALA A 260 3.82 1.13 19.25
CA ALA A 260 3.19 2.45 19.38
C ALA A 260 1.67 2.36 19.24
N VAL A 261 0.96 3.14 20.07
CA VAL A 261 -0.47 3.44 20.01
C VAL A 261 -0.59 4.95 19.89
N ILE A 262 -0.76 5.45 18.67
CA ILE A 262 -0.64 6.88 18.34
C ILE A 262 -2.03 7.46 18.09
N ASN A 263 -2.46 8.39 18.94
CA ASN A 263 -3.68 9.18 18.75
C ASN A 263 -3.37 10.44 17.96
N ASP A 264 -4.01 10.60 16.81
CA ASP A 264 -3.70 11.70 15.91
C ASP A 264 -4.95 12.20 15.17
N ARG A 265 -4.77 13.23 14.35
CA ARG A 265 -5.75 13.76 13.42
C ARG A 265 -5.10 14.08 12.08
N VAL A 266 -5.73 13.66 10.98
CA VAL A 266 -5.35 14.02 9.62
C VAL A 266 -6.56 14.64 8.94
N GLY A 267 -6.48 15.93 8.58
CA GLY A 267 -7.66 16.70 8.22
C GLY A 267 -8.69 16.71 9.36
N ASP A 268 -9.92 16.32 9.04
CA ASP A 268 -11.02 16.18 9.98
C ASP A 268 -11.08 14.80 10.67
N ARG A 269 -10.34 13.79 10.16
CA ARG A 269 -10.42 12.42 10.66
C ARG A 269 -9.56 12.20 11.89
N ALA A 270 -10.18 11.70 12.96
CA ALA A 270 -9.47 11.22 14.15
C ALA A 270 -8.92 9.82 13.89
N VAL A 271 -7.59 9.69 13.95
CA VAL A 271 -6.87 8.47 13.56
C VAL A 271 -6.17 7.87 14.77
N LEU A 272 -6.22 6.54 14.88
CA LEU A 272 -5.35 5.72 15.71
C LEU A 272 -4.35 5.03 14.79
N VAL A 273 -3.05 5.19 15.00
CA VAL A 273 -2.04 4.39 14.31
C VAL A 273 -1.43 3.40 15.30
N LEU A 274 -1.64 2.12 15.04
CA LEU A 274 -0.91 1.04 15.71
C LEU A 274 0.38 0.75 14.96
N TYR A 275 1.51 0.64 15.66
CA TYR A 275 2.78 0.26 15.04
C TYR A 275 3.51 -0.82 15.82
N HIS A 276 3.90 -1.89 15.15
CA HIS A 276 4.75 -2.95 15.69
C HIS A 276 6.02 -3.08 14.86
N LEU A 277 7.17 -2.76 15.46
CA LEU A 277 8.46 -2.68 14.77
C LEU A 277 8.94 -4.05 14.31
N ALA A 278 8.82 -5.07 15.16
CA ALA A 278 9.38 -6.41 14.88
C ALA A 278 8.75 -7.07 13.65
N THR A 279 7.47 -6.79 13.38
CA THR A 279 6.76 -7.25 12.18
C THR A 279 6.51 -6.14 11.19
N VAL A 280 7.15 -4.97 11.36
CA VAL A 280 7.07 -3.78 10.48
C VAL A 280 5.62 -3.53 10.04
N THR A 281 4.71 -3.47 11.01
CA THR A 281 3.26 -3.43 10.78
C THR A 281 2.72 -2.12 11.29
N ALA A 282 2.11 -1.33 10.40
CA ALA A 282 1.41 -0.10 10.75
C ALA A 282 -0.06 -0.25 10.34
N ILE A 283 -0.99 -0.03 11.27
CA ILE A 283 -2.44 -0.15 10.99
C ILE A 283 -3.15 1.12 11.48
N PRO A 284 -3.71 1.91 10.57
CA PRO A 284 -4.53 3.05 10.93
C PRO A 284 -6.01 2.67 11.08
N TYR A 285 -6.62 3.11 12.17
CA TYR A 285 -8.05 2.98 12.48
C TYR A 285 -8.68 4.34 12.71
N SER A 286 -10.00 4.43 12.54
CA SER A 286 -10.81 5.52 13.08
C SER A 286 -10.82 5.45 14.60
N ARG A 287 -10.73 6.61 15.26
CA ARG A 287 -10.96 6.72 16.71
C ARG A 287 -12.42 6.94 17.07
N VAL A 288 -13.30 7.05 16.07
CA VAL A 288 -14.73 7.25 16.28
C VAL A 288 -15.41 5.88 16.27
N VAL A 289 -16.06 5.53 17.37
CA VAL A 289 -16.84 4.29 17.53
C VAL A 289 -18.27 4.67 17.88
N GLY A 290 -19.21 4.40 16.97
CA GLY A 290 -20.54 5.00 17.03
C GLY A 290 -20.42 6.53 16.97
N ASP A 291 -20.98 7.24 17.95
CA ASP A 291 -20.89 8.70 18.06
C ASP A 291 -19.79 9.18 19.00
N GLN A 292 -18.97 8.26 19.54
CA GLN A 292 -17.97 8.58 20.55
C GLN A 292 -16.57 8.66 19.94
N LEU A 293 -15.87 9.78 20.17
CA LEU A 293 -14.44 9.89 19.94
C LEU A 293 -13.69 9.27 21.10
N LEU A 294 -12.84 8.29 20.81
CA LEU A 294 -12.01 7.59 21.78
C LEU A 294 -10.54 8.04 21.73
N THR A 295 -9.86 7.84 22.85
CA THR A 295 -8.43 8.05 23.02
C THR A 295 -7.82 6.78 23.56
N PHE A 296 -6.74 6.30 22.94
CA PHE A 296 -6.18 5.00 23.24
C PHE A 296 -4.81 5.10 23.91
N ARG A 297 -4.48 4.12 24.75
CA ARG A 297 -3.16 3.95 25.36
C ARG A 297 -2.75 2.49 25.31
N ILE A 298 -1.45 2.25 25.26
CA ILE A 298 -0.93 0.89 25.31
C ILE A 298 -1.19 0.24 26.67
N LEU A 299 -1.37 -1.09 26.67
CA LEU A 299 -1.35 -1.89 27.89
C LEU A 299 0.02 -2.56 28.03
N ASP A 300 0.56 -2.60 29.25
CA ASP A 300 1.81 -3.29 29.61
C ASP A 300 1.64 -4.81 29.69
N ARG A 301 0.88 -5.38 28.76
CA ARG A 301 0.69 -6.81 28.59
C ARG A 301 0.46 -7.15 27.13
N THR A 302 0.95 -8.30 26.71
CA THR A 302 0.64 -8.88 25.41
C THR A 302 -0.21 -10.12 25.61
N GLY A 303 -1.29 -10.25 24.83
CA GLY A 303 -2.03 -11.50 24.69
C GLY A 303 -1.47 -12.32 23.52
N ASP A 304 -2.34 -13.04 22.82
CA ASP A 304 -2.00 -13.84 21.64
C ASP A 304 -1.45 -13.00 20.46
N LEU A 305 -1.66 -11.68 20.50
CA LEU A 305 -1.17 -10.71 19.54
C LEU A 305 -0.13 -9.79 20.20
N PRO A 306 0.84 -9.26 19.42
CA PRO A 306 2.01 -8.55 19.96
C PRO A 306 1.69 -7.18 20.58
N LEU A 307 0.47 -6.69 20.41
CA LEU A 307 0.01 -5.38 20.85
C LEU A 307 -1.42 -5.48 21.38
N ALA A 308 -1.63 -5.05 22.62
CA ALA A 308 -2.93 -4.80 23.24
C ALA A 308 -2.99 -3.33 23.71
N PHE A 309 -4.18 -2.75 23.67
CA PHE A 309 -4.39 -1.34 24.03
C PHE A 309 -5.78 -1.17 24.65
N ALA A 310 -6.02 -0.03 25.29
CA ALA A 310 -7.33 0.30 25.86
C ALA A 310 -7.73 1.72 25.51
N ASP A 311 -9.03 1.97 25.40
CA ASP A 311 -9.53 3.34 25.37
C ASP A 311 -9.58 3.94 26.79
N VAL A 312 -9.37 5.24 26.88
CA VAL A 312 -9.33 5.99 28.14
C VAL A 312 -10.74 6.22 28.68
N GLU A 313 -11.72 6.38 27.78
CA GLU A 313 -13.06 6.82 28.11
C GLU A 313 -13.91 5.74 28.80
N THR A 314 -13.79 4.50 28.36
CA THR A 314 -14.57 3.36 28.89
C THR A 314 -13.68 2.30 29.55
N GLY A 315 -12.36 2.35 29.31
CA GLY A 315 -11.44 1.32 29.76
C GLY A 315 -11.60 -0.01 29.03
N SER A 316 -12.28 -0.03 27.87
CA SER A 316 -12.41 -1.25 27.08
C SER A 316 -11.07 -1.61 26.48
N GLU A 317 -10.82 -2.91 26.40
CA GLU A 317 -9.54 -3.44 25.92
C GLU A 317 -9.67 -3.99 24.52
N TRP A 318 -8.69 -3.65 23.69
CA TRP A 318 -8.71 -3.86 22.26
C TRP A 318 -7.48 -4.63 21.80
N ASN A 319 -7.65 -5.46 20.79
CA ASN A 319 -6.56 -6.16 20.13
C ASN A 319 -6.13 -5.47 18.83
N MET A 320 -5.03 -5.94 18.23
CA MET A 320 -4.45 -5.34 17.02
C MET A 320 -5.37 -5.39 15.78
N ARG A 321 -6.43 -6.23 15.78
CA ARG A 321 -7.49 -6.23 14.75
C ARG A 321 -8.50 -5.09 14.93
N GLY A 322 -8.38 -4.30 16.00
CA GLY A 322 -9.36 -3.28 16.34
C GLY A 322 -10.63 -3.85 16.97
N GLU A 323 -10.59 -5.06 17.51
CA GLU A 323 -11.73 -5.69 18.20
C GLU A 323 -11.63 -5.44 19.71
N ALA A 324 -12.72 -4.96 20.31
CA ALA A 324 -12.84 -4.83 21.76
C ALA A 324 -13.13 -6.20 22.39
N LEU A 325 -12.18 -6.71 23.17
CA LEU A 325 -12.25 -8.03 23.82
C LEU A 325 -12.90 -7.99 25.21
N ALA A 326 -12.82 -6.84 25.90
CA ALA A 326 -13.32 -6.66 27.25
C ALA A 326 -13.77 -5.22 27.51
N GLY A 327 -14.51 -5.02 28.59
CA GLY A 327 -15.05 -3.71 28.98
C GLY A 327 -16.39 -3.37 28.32
N PRO A 328 -16.90 -2.14 28.54
CA PRO A 328 -18.22 -1.71 28.04
C PRO A 328 -18.41 -1.80 26.53
N LEU A 329 -17.35 -1.68 25.73
CA LEU A 329 -17.39 -1.75 24.28
C LEU A 329 -17.12 -3.15 23.72
N LYS A 330 -17.10 -4.20 24.55
CA LYS A 330 -16.84 -5.58 24.11
C LYS A 330 -17.68 -5.97 22.89
N GLY A 331 -17.02 -6.48 21.85
CA GLY A 331 -17.63 -6.85 20.57
C GLY A 331 -17.69 -5.71 19.55
N ALA A 332 -17.32 -4.48 19.92
CA ALA A 332 -17.13 -3.39 18.96
C ALA A 332 -15.89 -3.62 18.08
N GLN A 333 -15.94 -3.06 16.88
CA GLN A 333 -14.90 -3.16 15.87
C GLN A 333 -14.51 -1.75 15.39
N LEU A 334 -13.22 -1.44 15.40
CA LEU A 334 -12.69 -0.21 14.83
C LEU A 334 -12.74 -0.29 13.29
N GLU A 335 -13.16 0.81 12.66
CA GLU A 335 -13.08 0.98 11.21
C GLU A 335 -11.62 1.20 10.79
N GLN A 336 -11.06 0.31 9.98
CA GLN A 336 -9.72 0.49 9.42
C GLN A 336 -9.74 1.58 8.34
N ILE A 337 -8.82 2.52 8.42
CA ILE A 337 -8.71 3.61 7.43
C ILE A 337 -7.84 3.14 6.25
N PRO A 338 -8.30 3.28 5.00
CA PRO A 338 -7.45 3.03 3.84
C PRO A 338 -6.21 3.92 3.83
N ALA A 339 -5.04 3.29 3.86
CA ALA A 339 -3.72 3.90 3.85
C ALA A 339 -2.72 2.92 3.25
N TYR A 340 -1.51 3.37 2.93
CA TYR A 340 -0.49 2.49 2.36
C TYR A 340 0.91 2.89 2.77
N ASN A 341 1.80 1.91 2.80
CA ASN A 341 3.22 2.15 3.03
C ASN A 341 3.90 2.60 1.75
N SER A 342 4.98 3.37 1.90
CA SER A 342 5.82 3.79 0.78
C SER A 342 7.23 4.09 1.26
N MET A 343 8.21 3.92 0.39
CA MET A 343 9.49 4.60 0.56
C MET A 343 9.28 6.11 0.40
N TRP A 344 9.94 6.89 1.26
CA TRP A 344 9.74 8.34 1.34
C TRP A 344 9.87 9.06 0.00
N PHE A 345 10.83 8.68 -0.84
CA PHE A 345 11.02 9.32 -2.14
C PHE A 345 9.80 9.15 -3.06
N GLY A 346 9.11 8.01 -2.98
CA GLY A 346 7.87 7.77 -3.70
C GLY A 346 6.76 8.64 -3.12
N TRP A 347 6.52 8.55 -1.81
CA TRP A 347 5.43 9.29 -1.15
C TRP A 347 5.55 10.80 -1.35
N SER A 348 6.72 11.36 -1.07
CA SER A 348 6.97 12.80 -1.16
C SER A 348 6.88 13.33 -2.60
N ALA A 349 7.17 12.52 -3.62
CA ALA A 349 7.01 12.93 -5.02
C ALA A 349 5.52 13.11 -5.40
N TYR A 350 4.61 12.38 -4.76
CA TYR A 350 3.17 12.58 -4.95
C TYR A 350 2.60 13.63 -3.99
N TRP A 351 3.14 13.72 -2.77
CA TRP A 351 2.62 14.56 -1.71
C TRP A 351 3.72 15.42 -1.08
N PRO A 352 4.30 16.41 -1.80
CA PRO A 352 5.45 17.18 -1.32
C PRO A 352 5.14 17.98 -0.04
N GLU A 353 3.91 18.47 0.08
CA GLU A 353 3.40 19.21 1.24
C GLU A 353 2.92 18.31 2.40
N THR A 354 3.12 16.99 2.30
CA THR A 354 2.71 16.05 3.36
C THR A 354 3.28 16.47 4.70
N ARG A 355 2.45 16.47 5.73
CA ARG A 355 2.93 16.64 7.11
C ARG A 355 3.65 15.37 7.54
N LEU A 356 4.65 15.50 8.40
CA LEU A 356 5.26 14.36 9.09
C LEU A 356 4.68 14.28 10.50
N TRP A 357 4.46 13.07 10.99
CA TRP A 357 4.21 12.87 12.40
C TRP A 357 5.39 13.39 13.23
N ASN A 358 5.07 14.09 14.31
CA ASN A 358 5.98 14.91 15.11
C ASN A 358 6.38 14.25 16.45
N GLY A 359 5.93 13.02 16.72
CA GLY A 359 6.23 12.31 17.97
C GLY A 359 5.13 12.44 19.05
N GLU A 360 4.06 13.18 18.79
CA GLU A 360 2.97 13.40 19.76
C GLU A 360 1.87 12.33 19.67
N GLY A 361 0.98 12.29 20.66
CA GLY A 361 -0.22 11.44 20.64
C GLY A 361 -0.05 10.04 21.23
N ILE A 362 1.12 9.71 21.77
CA ILE A 362 1.35 8.50 22.55
C ILE A 362 1.10 8.81 24.02
N LEU A 363 0.20 8.06 24.65
CA LEU A 363 -0.10 8.15 26.08
C LEU A 363 0.67 7.07 26.86
N PRO A 364 1.03 7.34 28.13
CA PRO A 364 1.60 6.31 28.99
C PRO A 364 0.58 5.18 29.26
N PRO A 365 1.06 3.99 29.63
CA PRO A 365 0.20 2.91 30.10
C PRO A 365 -0.62 3.33 31.35
N PRO A 366 -1.74 2.65 31.63
CA PRO A 366 -2.67 2.99 32.71
C PRO A 366 -2.09 2.98 34.13
#